data_AF-A0A7Y0VXU7-F1
#
_entry.id   AF-A0A7Y0VXU7-F1
#
_cell.length_a   1.000
_cell.length_b   1.000
_cell.length_c   1.000
_cell.angle_alpha   90.00
_cell.angle_beta   90.00
_cell.angle_gamma   90.00
#
_symmetry.space_group_name_H-M   'P 1'
#
loop_
_entity.id
_entity.type
_entity.pdbx_description
1 polymer ?
#
loop_
_entity_poly.entity_id
_entity_poly.type
_entity_poly.pdbx_seq_one_letter_code
_entity_poly.pdbx_strand_id
1 'polypeptide(L)'
;MRWSLFGLVSLLSLFAAAPQASAAEDYAVLIISRERLEVPTNCEIGLYVNDQLAGRLFQEQSTSFNFPAGPVSLRLKLLPGQAPGCLPGLLAPKAQHIELKAGDVRKLRIAQGADGMYLKAAKLGY
;
A
#
# COMPACT_ATOMS: atom_id res chain seq x y z
N MET A 1 10.82 -41.73 -44.95
CA MET A 1 11.70 -40.88 -44.10
C MET A 1 11.50 -39.43 -44.47
N ARG A 2 10.46 -38.76 -43.95
CA ARG A 2 10.16 -37.32 -44.14
C ARG A 2 8.99 -37.05 -43.19
N TRP A 3 9.24 -36.36 -42.07
CA TRP A 3 8.25 -35.59 -41.25
C TRP A 3 8.62 -35.39 -39.77
N SER A 4 9.78 -35.85 -39.29
CA SER A 4 10.14 -35.64 -37.87
C SER A 4 10.81 -34.30 -37.55
N LEU A 5 11.00 -33.41 -38.52
CA LEU A 5 11.75 -32.15 -38.33
C LEU A 5 10.86 -30.90 -38.12
N PHE A 6 9.53 -31.00 -38.30
CA PHE A 6 8.64 -29.84 -38.20
C PHE A 6 8.08 -29.58 -36.79
N GLY A 7 8.23 -30.52 -35.84
CA GLY A 7 7.66 -30.36 -34.49
C GLY A 7 8.45 -29.41 -33.58
N LEU A 8 9.78 -29.35 -33.75
CA LEU A 8 10.69 -28.65 -32.84
C LEU A 8 10.70 -27.12 -33.00
N VAL A 9 10.21 -26.57 -34.13
CA VAL A 9 10.19 -25.12 -34.36
C VAL A 9 8.96 -24.44 -33.71
N SER A 10 7.91 -25.20 -33.37
CA SER A 10 6.66 -24.62 -32.83
C SER A 10 6.74 -24.20 -31.35
N LEU A 11 7.72 -24.70 -30.59
CA LEU A 11 7.87 -24.43 -29.15
C LEU A 11 8.69 -23.18 -28.82
N LEU A 12 9.28 -22.52 -29.82
CA LEU A 12 10.10 -21.31 -29.63
C LEU A 12 9.34 -19.99 -29.82
N SER A 13 8.05 -20.04 -30.17
CA SER A 13 7.24 -18.86 -30.49
C SER A 13 6.57 -18.20 -29.28
N LEU A 14 6.72 -18.76 -28.08
CA LEU A 14 6.04 -18.32 -26.85
C LEU A 14 6.89 -17.39 -25.97
N PHE A 15 7.90 -16.72 -26.53
CA PHE A 15 8.43 -15.50 -25.93
C PHE A 15 7.45 -14.37 -26.17
N ALA A 16 6.33 -14.41 -25.44
CA ALA A 16 5.47 -13.25 -25.28
C ALA A 16 6.36 -12.13 -24.74
N ALA A 17 6.53 -11.07 -25.54
CA ALA A 17 7.08 -9.81 -25.07
C ALA A 17 6.21 -9.38 -23.89
N ALA A 18 6.69 -9.63 -22.67
CA ALA A 18 6.07 -9.07 -21.48
C ALA A 18 6.03 -7.55 -21.72
N PRO A 19 4.86 -6.89 -21.59
CA PRO A 19 4.83 -5.44 -21.69
C PRO A 19 5.84 -4.91 -20.68
N GLN A 20 6.88 -4.26 -21.20
CA GLN A 20 7.82 -3.54 -20.37
C GLN A 20 7.01 -2.38 -19.80
N ALA A 21 6.50 -2.56 -18.57
CA ALA A 21 5.90 -1.49 -17.81
C ALA A 21 7.00 -0.46 -17.53
N SER A 22 7.21 0.46 -18.47
CA SER A 22 7.97 1.66 -18.24
C SER A 22 7.06 2.55 -17.40
N ALA A 23 7.29 2.52 -16.10
CA ALA A 23 6.81 3.54 -15.20
C ALA A 23 7.45 4.87 -15.64
N ALA A 24 6.74 5.63 -16.47
CA ALA A 24 7.02 7.06 -16.52
C ALA A 24 6.91 7.56 -15.08
N GLU A 25 7.89 8.33 -14.59
CA GLU A 25 7.97 8.84 -13.21
C GLU A 25 6.85 9.85 -12.87
N ASP A 26 5.72 9.80 -13.57
CA ASP A 26 4.55 10.67 -13.44
C ASP A 26 3.72 10.35 -12.18
N TYR A 27 4.18 9.43 -11.34
CA TYR A 27 3.52 9.06 -10.09
C TYR A 27 4.47 9.11 -8.90
N ALA A 28 3.87 9.30 -7.72
CA ALA A 28 4.50 9.16 -6.42
C ALA A 28 4.20 7.76 -5.87
N VAL A 29 5.17 7.15 -5.20
CA VAL A 29 5.02 5.93 -4.43
C VAL A 29 4.91 6.28 -2.95
N LEU A 30 3.77 5.93 -2.35
CA LEU A 30 3.57 6.05 -0.91
C LEU A 30 3.52 4.67 -0.26
N ILE A 31 4.50 4.40 0.60
CA ILE A 31 4.59 3.19 1.41
C ILE A 31 4.02 3.50 2.78
N ILE A 32 3.05 2.72 3.24
CA ILE A 32 2.45 2.85 4.58
C ILE A 32 2.67 1.55 5.35
N SER A 33 3.39 1.64 6.46
CA SER A 33 3.72 0.50 7.31
C SER A 33 3.11 0.60 8.70
N ARG A 34 2.79 -0.55 9.28
CA ARG A 34 2.39 -0.70 10.67
C ARG A 34 3.48 -1.42 11.45
N GLU A 35 4.08 -0.73 12.39
CA GLU A 35 5.14 -1.28 13.25
C GLU A 35 4.57 -1.73 14.61
N ARG A 36 5.10 -2.83 15.16
CA ARG A 36 4.60 -3.54 16.34
C ARG A 36 4.59 -2.69 17.59
N LEU A 37 5.65 -1.93 17.80
CA LEU A 37 5.85 -1.18 19.04
C LEU A 37 5.14 0.16 19.05
N GLU A 38 4.60 0.60 17.91
CA GLU A 38 4.04 1.95 17.77
C GLU A 38 2.52 2.02 17.91
N VAL A 39 1.85 0.88 17.70
CA VAL A 39 0.39 0.76 17.86
C VAL A 39 0.06 -0.50 18.65
N PRO A 40 -0.31 -0.38 19.94
CA PRO A 40 -0.57 -1.50 20.83
C PRO A 40 -2.00 -2.05 20.65
N THR A 41 -2.34 -2.49 19.45
CA THR A 41 -3.64 -3.14 19.16
C THR A 41 -3.45 -4.38 18.32
N ASN A 42 -4.23 -5.43 18.55
CA ASN A 42 -4.24 -6.59 17.65
C ASN A 42 -5.25 -6.45 16.52
N CYS A 43 -6.03 -5.37 16.51
CA CYS A 43 -7.02 -5.09 15.48
C CYS A 43 -6.37 -4.64 14.17
N GLU A 44 -7.08 -4.90 13.08
CA GLU A 44 -6.70 -4.42 11.76
C GLU A 44 -6.90 -2.91 11.67
N ILE A 45 -5.94 -2.25 11.02
CA ILE A 45 -6.05 -0.82 10.72
C ILE A 45 -6.45 -0.66 9.26
N GLY A 46 -7.62 -0.08 9.05
CA GLY A 46 -8.08 0.37 7.76
C GLY A 46 -7.41 1.68 7.37
N LEU A 47 -6.81 1.68 6.20
CA LEU A 47 -6.28 2.87 5.55
C LEU A 47 -7.27 3.35 4.51
N TYR A 48 -7.71 4.60 4.68
CA TYR A 48 -8.63 5.28 3.79
C TYR A 48 -7.86 6.34 3.00
N VAL A 49 -8.02 6.31 1.68
CA VAL A 49 -7.51 7.31 0.76
C VAL A 49 -8.70 8.06 0.20
N ASN A 50 -8.72 9.38 0.34
CA ASN A 50 -9.84 10.24 -0.08
C ASN A 50 -11.19 9.69 0.43
N ASP A 51 -11.22 9.30 1.71
CA ASP A 51 -12.35 8.70 2.40
C ASP A 51 -12.86 7.34 1.90
N GLN A 52 -12.13 6.70 0.99
CA GLN A 52 -12.40 5.34 0.52
C GLN A 52 -11.41 4.34 1.11
N LEU A 53 -11.88 3.18 1.56
CA LEU A 53 -11.01 2.14 2.09
C LEU A 53 -10.09 1.60 0.98
N ALA A 54 -8.80 1.84 1.11
CA ALA A 54 -7.79 1.46 0.11
C ALA A 54 -6.93 0.27 0.56
N GLY A 55 -6.81 0.04 1.87
CA GLY A 55 -6.01 -1.06 2.39
C GLY A 55 -6.34 -1.43 3.83
N ARG A 56 -5.93 -2.64 4.22
CA ARG A 56 -5.99 -3.16 5.59
C ARG A 56 -4.58 -3.57 6.00
N LEU A 57 -4.14 -3.13 7.17
CA LEU A 57 -2.81 -3.45 7.70
C LEU A 57 -2.93 -4.22 9.01
N PHE A 58 -2.42 -5.46 8.98
CA PHE A 58 -2.12 -6.23 10.19
C PHE A 58 -0.77 -5.81 10.78
N GLN A 59 -0.45 -6.35 11.94
CA GLN A 59 0.79 -6.08 12.64
C GLN A 59 2.00 -6.45 11.76
N GLU A 60 3.03 -5.59 11.75
CA GLU A 60 4.25 -5.76 10.92
C GLU A 60 4.00 -5.78 9.41
N GLN A 61 2.84 -5.34 8.94
CA GLN A 61 2.57 -5.24 7.50
C GLN A 61 2.85 -3.86 6.93
N SER A 62 3.10 -3.84 5.63
CA SER A 62 3.23 -2.64 4.83
C SER A 62 2.45 -2.80 3.53
N THR A 63 1.96 -1.68 3.01
CA THR A 63 1.33 -1.60 1.69
C THR A 63 1.88 -0.39 0.94
N SER A 64 1.76 -0.40 -0.38
CA SER A 64 2.29 0.65 -1.26
C SER A 64 1.22 1.09 -2.25
N PHE A 65 1.14 2.39 -2.48
CA PHE A 65 0.22 3.01 -3.43
C PHE A 65 0.98 3.86 -4.42
N ASN A 66 0.49 3.86 -5.66
CA ASN A 66 0.93 4.79 -6.68
C ASN A 66 -0.13 5.89 -6.78
N PHE A 67 0.28 7.13 -6.56
CA PHE A 67 -0.59 8.30 -6.66
C PHE A 67 -0.11 9.23 -7.76
N PRO A 68 -1.03 9.91 -8.48
CA PRO A 68 -0.64 11.06 -9.28
C PRO A 68 -0.07 12.16 -8.35
N ALA A 69 0.71 13.08 -8.92
CA ALA A 69 1.15 14.26 -8.19
C ALA A 69 -0.05 15.10 -7.72
N GLY A 70 0.05 15.65 -6.51
CA GLY A 70 -0.96 16.51 -5.90
C GLY A 70 -1.32 16.12 -4.47
N PRO A 71 -2.41 16.70 -3.94
CA PRO A 71 -2.85 16.46 -2.57
C PRO A 71 -3.55 15.10 -2.44
N VAL A 72 -3.17 14.35 -1.41
CA VAL A 72 -3.82 13.09 -1.02
C VAL A 72 -4.30 13.17 0.42
N SER A 73 -5.56 12.84 0.65
CA SER A 73 -6.15 12.76 1.99
C SER A 73 -6.07 11.32 2.50
N LEU A 74 -5.42 11.12 3.65
CA LEU A 74 -5.21 9.82 4.27
C LEU A 74 -5.88 9.78 5.64
N ARG A 75 -6.59 8.70 5.95
CA ARG A 75 -7.25 8.50 7.24
C ARG A 75 -7.07 7.07 7.71
N LEU A 76 -6.91 6.91 9.01
CA LEU A 76 -6.77 5.61 9.66
C LEU A 76 -8.03 5.33 10.48
N LYS A 77 -8.55 4.10 10.41
CA LYS A 77 -9.64 3.65 11.29
C LYS A 77 -9.36 2.23 11.78
N LEU A 78 -9.73 1.93 13.01
CA LEU A 78 -9.82 0.54 13.44
C LEU A 78 -10.97 -0.12 12.70
N LEU A 79 -10.70 -1.28 12.10
CA LEU A 79 -11.72 -2.06 11.42
C LEU A 79 -12.22 -3.18 12.33
N PRO A 80 -13.51 -3.57 12.18
CA PRO A 80 -13.95 -4.84 12.70
C PRO A 80 -13.10 -5.94 12.04
N GLY A 81 -12.49 -6.74 12.89
CA GLY A 81 -11.59 -7.82 12.51
C GLY A 81 -12.03 -9.15 13.13
N GLN A 82 -11.31 -10.21 12.80
CA GLN A 82 -11.59 -11.56 13.31
C GLN A 82 -11.23 -11.74 14.80
N ALA A 83 -10.43 -10.82 15.36
CA ALA A 83 -10.04 -10.87 16.76
C ALA A 83 -11.17 -10.37 17.68
N PRO A 84 -11.49 -11.09 18.78
CA PRO A 84 -12.47 -10.65 19.76
C PRO A 84 -12.17 -9.24 20.29
N GLY A 85 -13.20 -8.40 20.39
CA GLY A 85 -13.08 -7.03 20.92
C GLY A 85 -12.68 -5.97 19.89
N CYS A 86 -12.45 -6.32 18.63
CA CYS A 86 -12.20 -5.35 17.57
C CYS A 86 -13.52 -4.74 17.06
N LEU A 87 -13.93 -3.65 17.71
CA LEU A 87 -15.08 -2.84 17.29
C LEU A 87 -14.61 -1.64 16.48
N PRO A 88 -15.41 -1.15 15.50
CA PRO A 88 -15.12 0.11 14.84
C PRO A 88 -15.11 1.24 15.87
N GLY A 89 -14.14 2.15 15.73
CA GLY A 89 -14.08 3.36 16.57
C GLY A 89 -15.35 4.21 16.40
N LEU A 90 -15.84 4.78 17.51
CA LEU A 90 -17.07 5.58 17.53
C LEU A 90 -16.92 6.92 16.77
N LEU A 91 -15.71 7.46 16.75
CA LEU A 91 -15.38 8.73 16.11
C LEU A 91 -14.64 8.51 14.79
N ALA A 92 -14.93 9.34 13.80
CA ALA A 92 -14.15 9.42 12.58
C ALA A 92 -12.81 10.11 12.88
N PRO A 93 -11.66 9.41 12.79
CA PRO A 93 -10.36 10.02 13.06
C PRO A 93 -10.05 11.11 12.03
N LYS A 94 -9.25 12.11 12.41
CA LYS A 94 -8.89 13.22 11.51
C LYS A 94 -8.14 12.69 10.28
N ALA A 95 -8.39 13.31 9.13
CA ALA A 95 -7.59 13.04 7.94
C ALA A 95 -6.27 13.82 7.98
N GLN A 96 -5.20 13.22 7.48
CA GLN A 96 -3.92 13.85 7.23
C GLN A 96 -3.77 14.06 5.73
N HIS A 97 -3.54 15.30 5.34
CA HIS A 97 -3.29 15.67 3.96
C HIS A 97 -1.79 15.67 3.71
N ILE A 98 -1.38 15.06 2.61
CA ILE A 98 0.00 15.09 2.14
C ILE A 98 0.03 15.60 0.71
N GLU A 99 1.02 16.43 0.41
CA GLU A 99 1.33 16.80 -0.96
C GLU A 99 2.36 15.81 -1.50
N LEU A 100 2.08 15.23 -2.67
CA LEU A 100 2.96 14.30 -3.37
C LEU A 100 3.43 14.92 -4.69
N LYS A 101 4.70 14.74 -5.02
CA LYS A 101 5.27 15.14 -6.32
C LYS A 101 5.56 13.91 -7.16
N ALA A 102 5.52 14.07 -8.48
CA ALA A 102 5.96 13.05 -9.42
C ALA A 102 7.40 12.60 -9.08
N GLY A 103 7.64 11.29 -9.01
CA GLY A 103 8.91 10.70 -8.61
C GLY A 103 9.13 10.58 -7.09
N ASP A 104 8.24 11.09 -6.25
CA ASP A 104 8.36 10.93 -4.79
C ASP A 104 8.30 9.44 -4.41
N VAL A 105 9.25 8.97 -3.60
CA VAL A 105 9.14 7.69 -2.88
C VAL A 105 9.15 8.00 -1.40
N ARG A 106 7.99 7.89 -0.75
CA ARG A 106 7.81 8.27 0.65
C ARG A 106 7.34 7.08 1.47
N LYS A 107 7.92 6.92 2.66
CA LYS A 107 7.44 5.96 3.65
C LYS A 107 6.84 6.68 4.85
N LEU A 108 5.62 6.30 5.19
CA LEU A 108 4.93 6.70 6.40
C LEU A 108 4.72 5.45 7.26
N ARG A 109 4.83 5.61 8.57
CA ARG A 109 4.48 4.57 9.54
C ARG A 109 3.32 5.04 10.41
N ILE A 110 2.49 4.10 10.83
CA ILE A 110 1.37 4.36 11.72
C ILE A 110 1.88 4.38 13.16
N ALA A 111 1.55 5.45 13.88
CA ALA A 111 1.84 5.62 15.30
C ALA A 111 0.57 5.97 16.09
N GLN A 112 0.59 5.68 17.39
CA GLN A 112 -0.47 6.06 18.33
C GLN A 112 -0.13 7.38 19.04
N GLY A 113 -1.05 8.34 19.02
CA GLY A 113 -0.98 9.59 19.78
C GLY A 113 -2.17 9.75 20.73
N ALA A 114 -2.21 10.89 21.44
CA ALA A 114 -3.30 11.21 22.37
C ALA A 114 -4.67 11.34 21.67
N ASP A 115 -4.68 11.87 20.44
CA ASP A 115 -5.89 12.07 19.63
C ASP A 115 -6.24 10.88 18.72
N GLY A 116 -5.54 9.74 18.90
CA GLY A 116 -5.72 8.54 18.06
C GLY A 116 -4.50 8.22 17.19
N MET A 117 -4.72 7.32 16.23
CA MET A 117 -3.68 6.90 15.30
C MET A 117 -3.40 7.97 14.25
N TYR A 118 -2.13 8.11 13.88
CA TYR A 118 -1.68 9.05 12.84
C TYR A 118 -0.50 8.47 12.05
N LEU A 119 -0.25 9.03 10.88
CA LEU A 119 0.87 8.74 10.00
C LEU A 119 2.04 9.68 10.31
N LYS A 120 3.23 9.09 10.46
CA LYS A 120 4.50 9.80 10.67
C LYS A 120 5.51 9.39 9.61
N ALA A 121 6.37 10.30 9.19
CA ALA A 121 7.46 9.97 8.27
C ALA A 121 8.41 8.90 8.83
N ALA A 122 8.81 7.97 7.98
CA ALA A 122 9.76 6.90 8.28
C ALA A 122 10.87 6.84 7.23
N LYS A 123 12.03 6.31 7.61
CA LYS A 123 13.15 6.09 6.68
C LYS A 123 12.85 4.89 5.77
N LEU A 124 13.28 4.97 4.51
CA LEU A 124 13.08 3.90 3.52
C LEU A 124 13.91 2.64 3.81
N GLY A 125 15.01 2.77 4.55
CA GLY A 125 15.76 1.63 5.10
C GLY A 125 16.68 0.91 4.12
N TYR A 126 17.03 1.54 3.00
CA TYR A 126 18.10 1.14 2.09
C TYR A 126 19.34 2.02 2.27
#